data_AF-A0AAW6Y0Z5-F1
#
_entry.id   AF-A0AAW6Y0Z5-F1
#
_cell.length_a   1.000
_cell.length_b   1.000
_cell.length_c   1.000
_cell.angle_alpha   90.00
_cell.angle_beta   90.00
_cell.angle_gamma   90.00
#
_symmetry.space_group_name_H-M   'P 1'
#
loop_
_entity.id
_entity.type
_entity.pdbx_description
1 polymer ?
#
loop_
_entity_poly.entity_id
_entity_poly.type
_entity_poly.pdbx_seq_one_letter_code
_entity_poly.pdbx_strand_id
1 'polypeptide(L)' 'KTMLATLTCFMNVSGGPVAQLCKYYDVPADKLLVVHDDLDLPDGQLRLKVGGGEGGHNGLRSISKSLGTKRYARLRVGIG' A
#
# COMPACT_ATOMS: atom_id res chain seq x y z
N LYS A 1 8.74 -16.60 -5.54
CA LYS A 1 8.50 -16.63 -4.08
C LYS A 1 7.67 -15.41 -3.73
N THR A 2 6.60 -15.58 -2.98
CA THR A 2 5.68 -14.49 -2.61
C THR A 2 5.61 -14.41 -1.09
N MET A 3 5.62 -13.20 -0.56
CA MET A 3 5.50 -12.92 0.87
C MET A 3 4.20 -12.18 1.10
N LEU A 4 3.42 -12.61 2.10
CA LEU A 4 2.21 -11.92 2.53
C LEU A 4 2.45 -11.38 3.95
N ALA A 5 2.03 -10.15 4.19
CA ALA A 5 2.13 -9.51 5.49
C ALA A 5 0.89 -8.66 5.76
N THR A 6 0.45 -8.66 7.02
CA THR A 6 -0.52 -7.71 7.55
C THR A 6 0.16 -6.88 8.62
N LEU A 7 -0.30 -5.65 8.80
CA LEU A 7 0.27 -4.73 9.79
C LEU A 7 -0.63 -4.70 11.02
N THR A 8 -0.03 -4.76 12.20
CA THR A 8 -0.73 -4.63 13.50
C THR A 8 -0.61 -3.22 14.09
N CYS A 9 -0.05 -2.26 13.33
CA CYS A 9 0.13 -0.88 13.74
C CYS A 9 -1.03 0.02 13.25
N PHE A 10 -1.10 1.24 13.78
CA PHE A 10 -2.05 2.24 13.28
C PHE A 10 -1.77 2.63 11.82
N MET A 11 -2.83 3.00 11.10
CA MET A 11 -2.77 3.31 9.66
C MET A 11 -1.85 4.49 9.33
N ASN A 12 -1.74 5.47 10.21
CA ASN A 12 -0.86 6.63 9.99
C ASN A 12 0.64 6.30 10.15
N VAL A 13 0.98 5.13 10.70
CA VAL A 13 2.37 4.69 10.92
C VAL A 13 2.74 3.41 10.14
N SER A 14 1.90 2.99 9.19
CA SER A 14 2.14 1.81 8.34
C SER A 14 3.44 1.84 7.53
N GLY A 15 3.98 3.03 7.21
CA GLY A 15 5.13 3.14 6.33
C GLY A 15 6.44 2.61 6.90
N GLY A 16 6.68 2.79 8.20
CA GLY A 16 7.90 2.32 8.86
C GLY A 16 8.06 0.80 8.76
N PRO A 17 7.08 0.02 9.24
CA PRO A 17 7.08 -1.44 9.12
C PRO A 17 7.18 -1.94 7.68
N VAL A 18 6.45 -1.32 6.73
CA VAL A 18 6.50 -1.73 5.31
C VAL A 18 7.89 -1.52 4.72
N ALA A 19 8.51 -0.37 4.97
CA ALA A 19 9.85 -0.08 4.48
C ALA A 19 10.91 -1.00 5.11
N GLN A 20 10.77 -1.31 6.41
CA GLN A 20 11.63 -2.28 7.10
C GLN A 20 11.49 -3.69 6.51
N LEU A 21 10.27 -4.14 6.25
CA LEU A 21 10.00 -5.45 5.64
C LEU A 21 10.60 -5.54 4.23
N CYS A 22 10.42 -4.50 3.41
CA CYS A 22 11.00 -4.45 2.07
C CYS A 22 12.52 -4.52 2.12
N LYS A 23 13.17 -3.77 3.03
CA LYS A 23 14.62 -3.80 3.21
C LYS A 23 15.13 -5.16 3.69
N TYR A 24 14.45 -5.77 4.65
CA TYR A 24 14.87 -7.04 5.22
C TYR A 24 14.89 -8.18 4.19
N TYR A 25 13.95 -8.17 3.23
CA TYR A 25 13.84 -9.18 2.18
C TYR A 25 14.40 -8.73 0.82
N ASP A 26 15.11 -7.60 0.76
CA ASP A 26 15.62 -7.00 -0.48
C ASP A 26 14.55 -6.86 -1.59
N VAL A 27 13.36 -6.44 -1.21
CA VAL A 27 12.22 -6.23 -2.12
C VAL A 27 12.20 -4.76 -2.56
N PRO A 28 12.44 -4.46 -3.85
CA PRO A 28 12.27 -3.10 -4.36
C PRO A 28 10.79 -2.70 -4.42
N ALA A 29 10.51 -1.39 -4.37
CA ALA A 29 9.15 -0.87 -4.30
C ALA A 29 8.26 -1.23 -5.50
N ASP A 30 8.85 -1.42 -6.68
CA ASP A 30 8.14 -1.85 -7.90
C ASP A 30 7.64 -3.30 -7.83
N LYS A 31 8.16 -4.10 -6.88
CA LYS A 31 7.69 -5.46 -6.56
C LYS A 31 6.76 -5.51 -5.34
N LEU A 32 6.43 -4.37 -4.75
CA LEU A 32 5.46 -4.27 -3.66
C LEU A 32 4.04 -4.12 -4.23
N LEU A 33 3.12 -4.93 -3.73
CA LEU A 33 1.67 -4.76 -3.90
C LEU A 33 1.03 -4.43 -2.55
N VAL A 34 0.35 -3.29 -2.46
CA VAL A 34 -0.44 -2.90 -1.28
C VAL A 34 -1.92 -3.12 -1.57
N VAL A 35 -2.60 -3.89 -0.74
CA VAL A 35 -4.05 -4.05 -0.78
C VAL A 35 -4.68 -3.07 0.21
N HIS A 36 -5.64 -2.27 -0.23
CA HIS A 36 -6.32 -1.30 0.62
C HIS A 36 -7.77 -1.07 0.20
N ASP A 37 -8.58 -0.58 1.13
CA ASP A 37 -9.95 -0.14 0.90
C ASP A 37 -9.98 1.20 0.16
N ASP A 38 -11.05 1.42 -0.61
CA ASP A 38 -11.20 2.62 -1.42
C ASP A 38 -12.66 3.09 -1.46
N LEU A 39 -12.89 4.32 -1.01
CA LEU A 39 -14.20 4.98 -0.95
C LEU A 39 -14.64 5.58 -2.29
N ASP A 40 -13.78 5.61 -3.31
CA ASP A 40 -14.17 6.12 -4.64
C ASP A 40 -14.67 4.98 -5.56
N LEU A 41 -14.64 3.74 -5.06
CA LEU A 41 -15.01 2.55 -5.82
C LEU A 41 -16.25 1.91 -5.22
N PRO A 42 -17.27 1.60 -6.05
CA PRO A 42 -18.41 0.77 -5.65
C PRO A 42 -17.98 -0.48 -4.89
N ASP A 43 -18.78 -0.86 -3.91
CA ASP A 43 -18.55 -2.06 -3.10
C ASP A 43 -18.24 -3.30 -3.96
N GLY A 44 -17.19 -4.02 -3.59
CA GLY A 44 -16.73 -5.21 -4.29
C GLY A 44 -15.98 -4.95 -5.60
N GLN A 45 -15.89 -3.70 -6.08
CA GLN A 45 -15.12 -3.38 -7.27
C GLN A 45 -13.61 -3.42 -6.98
N LEU A 46 -12.88 -4.25 -7.73
CA LEU A 46 -11.43 -4.32 -7.65
C LEU A 46 -10.77 -3.51 -8.77
N ARG A 47 -9.75 -2.72 -8.44
CA ARG A 47 -8.88 -2.06 -9.43
C ARG A 47 -7.41 -2.15 -9.07
N LEU A 48 -6.59 -2.47 -10.07
CA LEU A 48 -5.14 -2.38 -9.98
C LEU A 48 -4.65 -1.01 -10.45
N LYS A 49 -3.67 -0.45 -9.74
CA LYS A 49 -3.03 0.82 -10.09
C LYS A 49 -1.56 0.81 -9.66
N VAL A 50 -0.68 1.36 -10.48
CA VAL A 50 0.70 1.68 -10.07
C VAL A 50 0.80 3.18 -9.86
N GLY A 51 1.28 3.62 -8.70
CA GLY A 51 1.41 5.04 -8.40
C GLY A 51 0.10 5.82 -8.28
N GLY A 52 0.19 7.11 -8.61
CA GLY A 52 -0.89 8.08 -8.46
C GLY A 52 -1.13 8.57 -7.03
N GLY A 53 -2.22 9.33 -6.85
CA GLY A 53 -2.64 9.89 -5.57
C GLY A 53 -2.98 8.82 -4.53
N GLU A 54 -2.95 9.21 -3.26
CA GLU A 54 -3.23 8.34 -2.10
C GLU A 54 -4.71 8.33 -1.71
N GLY A 55 -5.57 9.10 -2.39
CA GLY A 55 -7.03 9.09 -2.16
C GLY A 55 -7.43 9.48 -0.73
N GLY A 56 -6.62 10.30 -0.04
CA GLY A 56 -6.83 10.62 1.36
C GLY A 56 -6.46 9.50 2.35
N HIS A 57 -6.08 8.32 1.87
CA HIS A 57 -5.80 7.14 2.70
C HIS A 57 -4.49 7.29 3.50
N ASN A 58 -4.59 7.34 4.83
CA ASN A 58 -3.47 7.56 5.76
C ASN A 58 -2.36 6.50 5.64
N GLY A 59 -2.73 5.23 5.45
CA GLY A 59 -1.78 4.12 5.21
C GLY A 59 -0.89 4.35 3.99
N LEU A 60 -1.49 4.60 2.83
CA LEU A 60 -0.75 4.89 1.59
C LEU A 60 0.13 6.13 1.70
N ARG A 61 -0.32 7.17 2.42
CA ARG A 61 0.51 8.36 2.71
C ARG A 61 1.74 8.01 3.55
N SER A 62 1.55 7.23 4.61
CA SER A 62 2.62 6.73 5.46
C SER A 62 3.63 5.91 4.67
N ILE A 63 3.14 4.94 3.87
CA ILE A 63 3.96 4.06 3.03
C ILE A 63 4.76 4.85 1.99
N SER A 64 4.09 5.73 1.25
CA SER A 64 4.76 6.51 0.19
C SER A 64 5.85 7.42 0.76
N LYS A 65 5.63 7.98 1.95
CA LYS A 65 6.63 8.78 2.67
C LYS A 65 7.83 7.92 3.07
N SER A 66 7.62 6.75 3.66
CA SER A 66 8.70 5.88 4.12
C SER A 66 9.48 5.20 2.99
N LEU A 67 8.83 4.90 1.86
CA LEU A 67 9.48 4.35 0.68
C LEU A 67 10.17 5.43 -0.19
N GLY A 68 9.86 6.71 0.02
CA GLY A 68 10.36 7.81 -0.82
C GLY A 68 9.81 7.81 -2.25
N THR A 69 8.81 6.98 -2.53
CA THR A 69 8.22 6.83 -3.86
C THR A 69 6.76 6.42 -3.76
N LYS A 70 5.98 6.81 -4.77
CA LYS A 70 4.61 6.32 -4.97
C LYS A 70 4.56 5.15 -5.96
N ARG A 71 5.66 4.85 -6.66
CA ARG A 71 5.72 3.85 -7.74
C ARG A 71 5.76 2.41 -7.19
N TYR A 72 4.67 2.00 -6.57
CA TYR A 72 4.39 0.63 -6.16
C TYR A 72 2.96 0.26 -6.59
N ALA A 73 2.68 -1.03 -6.71
CA ALA A 73 1.38 -1.52 -7.12
C ALA A 73 0.38 -1.44 -5.96
N ARG A 74 -0.88 -1.16 -6.29
CA ARG A 74 -1.99 -1.06 -5.36
C ARG A 74 -3.18 -1.85 -5.89
N LEU A 75 -3.72 -2.75 -5.07
CA LEU A 75 -5.02 -3.36 -5.28
C LEU A 75 -6.03 -2.58 -4.43
N ARG A 76 -6.87 -1.81 -5.12
CA ARG A 76 -7.94 -1.01 -4.54
C ARG A 76 -9.17 -1.89 -4.42
N VAL A 77 -9.74 -1.99 -3.23
CA VAL A 77 -10.95 -2.74 -2.92
C VAL A 77 -12.05 -1.75 -2.60
N GLY A 78 -13.07 -1.65 -3.46
CA GLY A 78 -14.19 -0.74 -3.25
C GLY A 78 -15.02 -1.12 -2.03
N ILE A 79 -15.38 -0.12 -1.23
CA ILE A 79 -16.17 -0.26 -0.01
C ILE A 79 -17.37 0.70 0.05
N GLY A 80 -17.67 1.41 -1.05
CA GLY A 80 -18.82 2.32 -1.09
C GLY A 80 -18.77 3.32 -2.22
#